data_AF-A0A167HTQ9-F1
#
_entry.id   AF-A0A167HTQ9-F1
#
_cell.length_a   1.000
_cell.length_b   1.000
_cell.length_c   1.000
_cell.angle_alpha   90.00
_cell.angle_beta   90.00
_cell.angle_gamma   90.00
#
_symmetry.space_group_name_H-M   'P 1'
#
loop_
_entity.id
_entity.type
_entity.pdbx_description
1 polymer ?
#
loop_
_entity_poly.entity_id
_entity_poly.type
_entity_poly.pdbx_seq_one_letter_code
_entity_poly.pdbx_strand_id
1 'polypeptide(L)'
;MSKPLAFGLNKKPGASKPAPRRKPMFGGEDSDSDANDEDNKSQAIGGDLDDDFGASRSQQDSGSRKPKSKPDLAIKGPPPKLNAKSQLNAMFGDLSSSLTSRKNAASAAEVDASVYEYDNVYESFKPQKQATKEDVEKKPKYMKNLIQAADVRKRDLLIAEEKKIAREREAEGDEFADKEKFVTAAYKKQQEKNRRIEEEEKKREEEEAKKGKAGGMSAFYRQLLDRDEQRHAESVKAAEEMTKNSSTKDGADEPDAKEEDDDDKVQAARARALNEKGASVDVNEDGQVVDKRQLLRGGLNLDLKKKTAAQQQAQRKPAEREPKDSHAPSQAGRRQAMRERQSRMMEEQLEQSMKRAYDDEETKKQELERASKSRKTEGEISSAKERYLARKRAADEAKKTGGAAPLG
;
A
#
# COMPACT_ATOMS: atom_id res chain seq x y z
N MET A 1 1.69 -22.08 84.75
CA MET A 1 1.08 -23.43 84.80
C MET A 1 0.05 -23.50 83.67
N SER A 2 0.28 -24.10 82.50
CA SER A 2 0.49 -25.53 82.16
C SER A 2 -0.79 -26.39 82.18
N LYS A 3 -1.44 -26.51 81.00
CA LYS A 3 -2.00 -27.70 80.27
C LYS A 3 -2.26 -29.04 81.04
N PRO A 4 -3.06 -30.02 80.51
CA PRO A 4 -4.01 -30.06 79.37
C PRO A 4 -5.33 -30.85 79.68
N LEU A 5 -6.07 -31.29 78.64
CA LEU A 5 -6.94 -32.51 78.46
C LEU A 5 -8.25 -32.16 77.72
N ALA A 6 -8.81 -32.94 76.78
CA ALA A 6 -8.31 -34.08 75.99
C ALA A 6 -9.06 -34.19 74.64
N PHE A 7 -8.48 -34.87 73.65
CA PHE A 7 -9.03 -35.08 72.30
C PHE A 7 -10.11 -36.18 72.26
N GLY A 8 -11.15 -35.99 71.42
CA GLY A 8 -12.01 -37.06 70.91
C GLY A 8 -11.74 -37.33 69.43
N LEU A 9 -10.79 -38.22 69.11
CA LEU A 9 -10.39 -38.53 67.73
C LEU A 9 -10.52 -40.03 67.44
N ASN A 10 -11.61 -40.42 66.77
CA ASN A 10 -11.73 -41.77 66.20
C ASN A 10 -10.99 -41.84 64.85
N LYS A 11 -9.81 -42.48 64.85
CA LYS A 11 -9.08 -42.90 63.64
C LYS A 11 -9.30 -44.39 63.40
N LYS A 12 -9.45 -44.79 62.12
CA LYS A 12 -8.76 -45.95 61.48
C LYS A 12 -8.97 -45.92 59.94
N PRO A 13 -8.16 -46.63 59.12
CA PRO A 13 -7.16 -45.88 58.34
C PRO A 13 -7.05 -46.22 56.84
N GLY A 14 -6.44 -45.28 56.09
CA GLY A 14 -5.45 -45.54 55.04
C GLY A 14 -5.87 -46.19 53.71
N ALA A 15 -5.63 -45.46 52.60
CA ALA A 15 -4.87 -45.97 51.45
C ALA A 15 -4.49 -44.84 50.47
N SER A 16 -3.39 -45.05 49.77
CA SER A 16 -2.68 -44.21 48.77
C SER A 16 -3.49 -43.55 47.64
N LYS A 17 -3.06 -42.35 47.24
CA LYS A 17 -3.42 -41.68 45.97
C LYS A 17 -2.82 -42.40 44.74
N PRO A 18 -3.46 -42.33 43.56
CA PRO A 18 -2.78 -42.30 42.26
C PRO A 18 -2.89 -40.93 41.56
N ALA A 19 -1.94 -40.66 40.65
CA ALA A 19 -1.80 -39.39 39.92
C ALA A 19 -2.66 -39.31 38.63
N PRO A 20 -2.95 -38.11 38.09
CA PRO A 20 -3.85 -37.95 36.93
C PRO A 20 -3.23 -38.41 35.60
N ARG A 21 -4.03 -39.08 34.77
CA ARG A 21 -3.63 -39.54 33.43
C ARG A 21 -3.66 -38.41 32.39
N ARG A 22 -2.63 -38.37 31.53
CA ARG A 22 -2.58 -37.56 30.31
C ARG A 22 -3.30 -38.28 29.15
N LYS A 23 -3.93 -37.54 28.23
CA LYS A 23 -4.49 -38.07 26.98
C LYS A 23 -3.40 -38.14 25.88
N PRO A 24 -3.37 -39.16 25.00
CA PRO A 24 -2.47 -39.24 23.85
C PRO A 24 -3.04 -38.58 22.59
N MET A 25 -2.24 -38.55 21.52
CA MET A 25 -2.55 -37.96 20.20
C MET A 25 -2.71 -39.01 19.09
N PHE A 26 -3.51 -38.68 18.07
CA PHE A 26 -3.37 -39.03 16.64
C PHE A 26 -3.63 -40.49 16.14
N GLY A 27 -4.30 -40.61 14.98
CA GLY A 27 -4.72 -41.85 14.26
C GLY A 27 -6.03 -42.43 14.83
N GLY A 28 -7.18 -42.45 14.14
CA GLY A 28 -7.50 -43.30 12.98
C GLY A 28 -8.64 -44.27 13.39
N GLU A 29 -9.46 -44.89 12.54
CA GLU A 29 -9.72 -44.82 11.09
C GLU A 29 -11.19 -45.32 10.82
N ASP A 30 -11.70 -45.14 9.59
CA ASP A 30 -12.93 -45.70 8.96
C ASP A 30 -14.30 -45.79 9.69
N SER A 31 -15.31 -45.14 9.09
CA SER A 31 -16.64 -45.74 8.85
C SER A 31 -17.44 -44.93 7.81
N ASP A 32 -17.62 -45.49 6.61
CA ASP A 32 -18.61 -45.01 5.64
C ASP A 32 -20.04 -45.32 6.12
N SER A 33 -20.96 -44.35 5.96
CA SER A 33 -22.39 -44.61 5.77
C SER A 33 -23.07 -43.40 5.13
N ASP A 34 -23.70 -43.60 3.98
CA ASP A 34 -24.29 -42.57 3.13
C ASP A 34 -25.82 -42.52 3.29
N ALA A 35 -26.38 -41.31 3.47
CA ALA A 35 -27.78 -40.95 3.16
C ALA A 35 -28.08 -39.45 3.37
N ASN A 36 -28.72 -38.85 2.36
CA ASN A 36 -29.34 -37.51 2.29
C ASN A 36 -30.42 -37.29 3.39
N ASP A 37 -31.00 -36.11 3.64
CA ASP A 37 -31.09 -34.82 2.92
C ASP A 37 -31.49 -33.73 3.95
N GLU A 38 -31.22 -32.43 3.71
CA GLU A 38 -32.16 -31.31 4.01
C GLU A 38 -31.59 -29.91 3.69
N ASP A 39 -32.50 -29.08 3.15
CA ASP A 39 -32.35 -27.73 2.62
C ASP A 39 -31.48 -26.74 3.42
N ASN A 40 -30.66 -25.96 2.70
CA ASN A 40 -30.13 -24.70 3.22
C ASN A 40 -30.15 -23.55 2.19
N LYS A 41 -31.15 -22.68 2.36
CA LYS A 41 -31.36 -21.46 1.57
C LYS A 41 -30.48 -20.33 2.11
N SER A 42 -29.41 -19.96 1.40
CA SER A 42 -28.63 -18.76 1.69
C SER A 42 -28.68 -17.76 0.53
N GLN A 43 -29.17 -16.55 0.81
CA GLN A 43 -29.20 -15.45 -0.15
C GLN A 43 -27.83 -14.77 -0.25
N ALA A 44 -27.49 -14.29 -1.44
CA ALA A 44 -26.29 -13.49 -1.65
C ALA A 44 -26.38 -12.15 -0.90
N ILE A 45 -25.33 -11.84 -0.11
CA ILE A 45 -25.06 -10.49 0.34
C ILE A 45 -24.10 -9.86 -0.68
N GLY A 46 -24.68 -9.15 -1.63
CA GLY A 46 -24.02 -8.04 -2.31
C GLY A 46 -24.46 -6.76 -1.62
N GLY A 47 -23.51 -5.91 -1.25
CA GLY A 47 -23.78 -4.65 -0.58
C GLY A 47 -22.55 -3.76 -0.65
N ASP A 48 -22.59 -2.79 -1.54
CA ASP A 48 -21.67 -1.65 -1.56
C ASP A 48 -21.59 -1.02 -0.16
N LEU A 49 -20.37 -0.74 0.26
CA LEU A 49 -20.08 -0.03 1.49
C LEU A 49 -19.26 1.21 1.15
N ASP A 50 -19.94 2.19 0.56
CA ASP A 50 -19.41 3.55 0.36
C ASP A 50 -19.12 4.19 1.72
N ASP A 51 -17.85 4.55 1.93
CA ASP A 51 -17.33 5.04 3.22
C ASP A 51 -17.43 6.58 3.30
N ASP A 52 -18.65 7.12 3.36
CA ASP A 52 -18.92 8.56 3.52
C ASP A 52 -18.71 9.02 4.98
N PHE A 53 -17.45 9.14 5.40
CA PHE A 53 -17.10 9.55 6.76
C PHE A 53 -16.93 11.07 6.89
N GLY A 54 -18.04 11.85 6.91
CA GLY A 54 -17.91 13.29 6.63
C GLY A 54 -18.88 14.34 7.17
N ALA A 55 -19.84 14.10 8.10
CA ALA A 55 -20.56 15.24 8.72
C ALA A 55 -21.20 14.96 10.10
N SER A 56 -20.91 15.83 11.07
CA SER A 56 -21.60 15.83 12.36
C SER A 56 -23.04 16.34 12.24
N ARG A 57 -24.01 15.47 12.55
CA ARG A 57 -25.40 15.90 12.81
C ARG A 57 -25.93 15.24 14.09
N SER A 58 -26.20 16.08 15.08
CA SER A 58 -26.89 15.69 16.31
C SER A 58 -28.34 15.31 16.00
N GLN A 59 -28.71 14.05 16.19
CA GLN A 59 -30.11 13.67 16.40
C GLN A 59 -30.35 13.38 17.88
N GLN A 60 -31.33 14.07 18.45
CA GLN A 60 -31.94 13.69 19.71
C GLN A 60 -32.87 12.51 19.42
N ASP A 61 -32.71 11.39 20.13
CA ASP A 61 -33.73 10.34 20.18
C ASP A 61 -34.29 10.22 21.61
N SER A 62 -35.58 10.51 21.74
CA SER A 62 -36.32 10.49 23.00
C SER A 62 -36.87 9.09 23.30
N GLY A 63 -35.97 8.13 23.56
CA GLY A 63 -36.32 6.74 23.90
C GLY A 63 -36.33 6.48 25.42
N SER A 64 -37.49 6.50 26.06
CA SER A 64 -37.64 6.31 27.51
C SER A 64 -37.33 4.88 28.00
N ARG A 65 -36.09 4.64 28.45
CA ARG A 65 -35.68 3.35 29.07
C ARG A 65 -35.87 3.38 30.60
N LYS A 66 -36.72 2.48 31.11
CA LYS A 66 -36.94 2.28 32.55
C LYS A 66 -35.68 1.77 33.27
N PRO A 67 -35.30 2.28 34.46
CA PRO A 67 -34.22 1.71 35.25
C PRO A 67 -34.67 0.41 35.94
N LYS A 68 -33.82 -0.62 35.96
CA LYS A 68 -34.00 -1.82 36.80
C LYS A 68 -33.53 -1.51 38.22
N SER A 69 -34.36 -1.79 39.22
CA SER A 69 -34.02 -1.67 40.64
C SER A 69 -33.11 -2.80 41.14
N LYS A 70 -32.18 -2.46 42.04
CA LYS A 70 -31.49 -3.41 42.94
C LYS A 70 -32.29 -3.57 44.24
N PRO A 71 -32.08 -4.64 45.04
CA PRO A 71 -32.97 -4.98 46.13
C PRO A 71 -32.78 -4.12 47.38
N ASP A 72 -33.92 -3.62 47.86
CA ASP A 72 -34.39 -3.41 49.23
C ASP A 72 -33.35 -3.26 50.38
N LEU A 73 -33.27 -2.05 50.92
CA LEU A 73 -32.88 -1.77 52.30
C LEU A 73 -34.00 -0.97 52.95
N ALA A 74 -34.80 -1.64 53.79
CA ALA A 74 -36.04 -1.09 54.33
C ALA A 74 -35.79 0.02 55.37
N ILE A 75 -36.06 1.27 54.98
CA ILE A 75 -36.21 2.41 55.91
C ILE A 75 -37.70 2.75 55.99
N LYS A 76 -38.31 2.50 57.16
CA LYS A 76 -39.74 2.76 57.39
C LYS A 76 -39.99 4.24 57.67
N GLY A 77 -40.50 4.96 56.68
CA GLY A 77 -41.05 6.31 56.84
C GLY A 77 -41.54 6.89 55.50
N PRO A 78 -42.69 7.57 55.46
CA PRO A 78 -43.12 8.24 54.23
C PRO A 78 -42.17 9.43 53.94
N PRO A 79 -41.73 9.62 52.68
CA PRO A 79 -40.86 10.75 52.34
C PRO A 79 -41.62 12.08 52.53
N PRO A 80 -40.95 13.15 53.00
CA PRO A 80 -41.57 14.45 53.18
C PRO A 80 -42.06 15.01 51.83
N LYS A 81 -43.33 15.39 51.78
CA LYS A 81 -43.93 15.99 50.57
C LYS A 81 -43.35 17.40 50.37
N LEU A 82 -42.42 17.54 49.44
CA LEU A 82 -41.97 18.84 48.97
C LEU A 82 -43.09 19.48 48.14
N ASN A 83 -43.77 20.47 48.72
CA ASN A 83 -44.79 21.24 48.01
C ASN A 83 -44.11 22.01 46.87
N ALA A 84 -44.50 21.71 45.63
CA ALA A 84 -44.02 22.41 44.44
C ALA A 84 -44.50 23.87 44.47
N LYS A 85 -43.65 24.78 44.98
CA LYS A 85 -43.89 26.22 44.88
C LYS A 85 -43.76 26.65 43.42
N SER A 86 -44.63 27.58 43.05
CA SER A 86 -44.84 28.10 41.70
C SER A 86 -43.56 28.32 40.91
N GLN A 87 -43.53 27.85 39.65
CA GLN A 87 -42.50 28.21 38.68
C GLN A 87 -42.61 29.70 38.35
N LEU A 88 -41.88 30.54 39.08
CA LEU A 88 -41.67 31.93 38.72
C LEU A 88 -40.67 32.00 37.57
N ASN A 89 -41.20 32.28 36.37
CA ASN A 89 -40.49 32.74 35.16
C ASN A 89 -39.05 32.22 34.95
N ALA A 90 -38.92 31.10 34.23
CA ALA A 90 -37.64 30.47 33.86
C ALA A 90 -36.67 31.32 32.99
N MET A 91 -37.01 32.58 32.70
CA MET A 91 -36.13 33.54 32.01
C MET A 91 -35.16 34.25 32.98
N PHE A 92 -35.52 34.36 34.27
CA PHE A 92 -34.67 34.89 35.34
C PHE A 92 -34.71 33.91 36.51
N GLY A 93 -33.93 32.83 36.41
CA GLY A 93 -33.71 31.90 37.52
C GLY A 93 -33.17 32.63 38.76
N ASP A 94 -33.40 32.06 39.95
CA ASP A 94 -33.16 32.72 41.25
C ASP A 94 -31.77 33.39 41.36
N LEU A 95 -31.76 34.70 41.10
CA LEU A 95 -30.57 35.55 41.09
C LEU A 95 -29.92 35.64 42.47
N SER A 96 -30.67 35.40 43.55
CA SER A 96 -30.14 35.38 44.91
C SER A 96 -29.32 34.11 45.17
N SER A 97 -29.79 32.96 44.65
CA SER A 97 -29.04 31.70 44.69
C SER A 97 -27.75 31.77 43.85
N SER A 98 -27.77 32.46 42.71
CA SER A 98 -26.56 32.60 41.88
C SER A 98 -25.54 33.56 42.51
N LEU A 99 -25.99 34.65 43.13
CA LEU A 99 -25.12 35.56 43.88
C LEU A 99 -24.49 34.91 45.12
N THR A 100 -25.25 34.12 45.88
CA THR A 100 -24.72 33.39 47.04
C THR A 100 -23.77 32.28 46.62
N SER A 101 -24.11 31.51 45.59
CA SER A 101 -23.20 30.52 44.98
C SER A 101 -21.89 31.15 44.52
N ARG A 102 -21.94 32.30 43.83
CA ARG A 102 -20.74 33.03 43.36
C ARG A 102 -19.88 33.57 44.50
N LYS A 103 -20.50 34.09 45.57
CA LYS A 103 -19.77 34.49 46.79
C LYS A 103 -19.07 33.31 47.44
N ASN A 104 -19.76 32.18 47.58
CA ASN A 104 -19.20 30.97 48.19
C ASN A 104 -18.03 30.42 47.35
N ALA A 105 -18.15 30.41 46.02
CA ALA A 105 -17.08 30.00 45.11
C ALA A 105 -15.87 30.95 45.16
N ALA A 106 -16.10 32.27 45.24
CA ALA A 106 -15.02 33.24 45.43
C ALA A 106 -14.30 33.04 46.77
N SER A 107 -15.04 32.91 47.88
CA SER A 107 -14.43 32.65 49.19
C SER A 107 -13.69 31.31 49.26
N ALA A 108 -14.13 30.30 48.51
CA ALA A 108 -13.42 29.03 48.42
C ALA A 108 -12.09 29.18 47.67
N ALA A 109 -12.09 29.90 46.53
CA ALA A 109 -10.89 30.17 45.75
C ALA A 109 -9.90 31.13 46.45
N GLU A 110 -10.39 32.03 47.32
CA GLU A 110 -9.55 32.88 48.18
C GLU A 110 -8.85 32.10 49.30
N VAL A 111 -9.47 31.03 49.81
CA VAL A 111 -8.89 30.16 50.84
C VAL A 111 -7.90 29.17 50.21
N ASP A 112 -8.23 28.59 49.07
CA ASP A 112 -7.34 27.69 48.32
C ASP A 112 -7.71 27.69 46.82
N ALA A 113 -6.75 28.10 45.99
CA ALA A 113 -6.91 28.14 44.53
C ALA A 113 -7.06 26.75 43.90
N SER A 114 -6.55 25.70 44.55
CA SER A 114 -6.55 24.32 44.03
C SER A 114 -7.87 23.57 44.25
N VAL A 115 -8.84 24.16 44.97
CA VAL A 115 -10.16 23.56 45.30
C VAL A 115 -10.91 23.01 44.09
N TYR A 116 -10.70 23.59 42.91
CA TYR A 116 -11.35 23.18 41.66
C TYR A 116 -10.42 22.48 40.65
N GLU A 117 -9.15 22.23 40.99
CA GLU A 117 -8.15 21.59 40.12
C GLU A 117 -8.28 20.05 40.06
N TYR A 118 -9.51 19.55 39.95
CA TYR A 118 -9.79 18.11 39.96
C TYR A 118 -9.09 17.33 38.82
N ASP A 119 -8.88 17.96 37.66
CA ASP A 119 -8.25 17.34 36.50
C ASP A 119 -6.73 17.14 36.72
N ASN A 120 -6.06 18.12 37.34
CA ASN A 120 -4.62 18.06 37.65
C ASN A 120 -4.26 16.88 38.58
N VAL A 121 -5.17 16.52 39.49
CA VAL A 121 -4.98 15.43 40.45
C VAL A 121 -5.54 14.09 39.93
N TYR A 122 -6.41 14.11 38.92
CA TYR A 122 -7.07 12.91 38.38
C TYR A 122 -6.06 11.85 37.91
N GLU A 123 -4.96 12.27 37.29
CA GLU A 123 -3.92 11.36 36.80
C GLU A 123 -3.08 10.71 37.91
N SER A 124 -3.06 11.30 39.12
CA SER A 124 -2.34 10.75 40.28
C SER A 124 -3.11 9.62 40.98
N PHE A 125 -4.45 9.71 41.03
CA PHE A 125 -5.31 8.66 41.59
C PHE A 125 -5.71 7.60 40.55
N LYS A 126 -5.56 7.90 39.25
CA LYS A 126 -5.67 6.91 38.19
C LYS A 126 -4.61 5.83 38.43
N PRO A 127 -4.99 4.56 38.69
CA PRO A 127 -4.01 3.53 38.98
C PRO A 127 -3.06 3.40 37.80
N GLN A 128 -1.77 3.62 38.06
CA GLN A 128 -0.69 3.42 37.09
C GLN A 128 -0.83 2.01 36.51
N LYS A 129 -1.28 1.93 35.25
CA LYS A 129 -1.42 0.66 34.54
C LYS A 129 -0.02 0.12 34.27
N GLN A 130 0.51 -0.65 35.22
CA GLN A 130 1.62 -1.56 35.03
C GLN A 130 1.30 -2.37 33.77
N ALA A 131 2.01 -2.10 32.67
CA ALA A 131 1.74 -2.76 31.39
C ALA A 131 1.96 -4.26 31.56
N THR A 132 0.87 -5.02 31.64
CA THR A 132 0.95 -6.47 31.75
C THR A 132 1.50 -7.01 30.43
N LYS A 133 2.10 -8.22 30.45
CA LYS A 133 2.64 -8.84 29.23
C LYS A 133 1.55 -8.98 28.14
N GLU A 134 0.30 -9.19 28.56
CA GLU A 134 -0.89 -9.20 27.72
C GLU A 134 -1.12 -7.89 26.95
N ASP A 135 -0.81 -6.71 27.51
CA ASP A 135 -0.96 -5.43 26.81
C ASP A 135 0.12 -5.22 25.72
N VAL A 136 1.28 -5.87 25.86
CA VAL A 136 2.30 -5.92 24.79
C VAL A 136 1.87 -6.87 23.65
N GLU A 137 1.11 -7.92 23.99
CA GLU A 137 0.50 -8.85 23.03
C GLU A 137 -0.74 -8.26 22.33
N LYS A 138 -1.48 -7.35 22.99
CA LYS A 138 -2.58 -6.55 22.40
C LYS A 138 -2.13 -5.50 21.38
N LYS A 139 -0.84 -5.42 21.02
CA LYS A 139 -0.42 -4.64 19.84
C LYS A 139 -1.11 -5.21 18.59
N PRO A 140 -1.82 -4.39 17.78
CA PRO A 140 -2.65 -4.88 16.68
C PRO A 140 -1.84 -5.75 15.72
N LYS A 141 -2.36 -6.97 15.48
CA LYS A 141 -1.66 -8.10 14.86
C LYS A 141 -1.03 -7.77 13.48
N TYR A 142 -1.62 -6.82 12.76
CA TYR A 142 -1.23 -6.43 11.40
C TYR A 142 -0.48 -5.08 11.31
N MET A 143 -0.54 -4.23 12.33
CA MET A 143 0.05 -2.87 12.26
C MET A 143 1.57 -2.87 12.39
N LYS A 144 2.19 -3.94 12.92
CA LYS A 144 3.65 -4.06 13.04
C LYS A 144 4.34 -3.94 11.68
N ASN A 145 3.81 -4.63 10.67
CA ASN A 145 4.35 -4.61 9.31
C ASN A 145 4.17 -3.24 8.65
N LEU A 146 3.04 -2.56 8.90
CA LEU A 146 2.78 -1.21 8.37
C LEU A 146 3.74 -0.17 8.98
N ILE A 147 3.98 -0.23 10.29
CA ILE A 147 4.94 0.63 10.98
C ILE A 147 6.36 0.34 10.46
N GLN A 148 6.75 -0.93 10.37
CA GLN A 148 8.06 -1.32 9.82
C GLN A 148 8.25 -0.83 8.39
N ALA A 149 7.25 -1.01 7.51
CA ALA A 149 7.30 -0.51 6.13
C ALA A 149 7.36 1.03 6.06
N ALA A 150 6.64 1.74 6.92
CA ALA A 150 6.73 3.20 7.01
C ALA A 150 8.13 3.65 7.50
N ASP A 151 8.73 2.93 8.44
CA ASP A 151 10.07 3.25 8.95
C ASP A 151 11.19 2.84 7.97
N VAL A 152 10.98 1.83 7.12
CA VAL A 152 11.87 1.52 5.98
C VAL A 152 11.81 2.67 4.96
N ARG A 153 10.61 3.05 4.48
CA ARG A 153 10.45 4.18 3.53
C ARG A 153 11.06 5.49 4.03
N LYS A 154 11.00 5.78 5.33
CA LYS A 154 11.67 6.95 5.93
C LYS A 154 13.20 6.86 5.83
N ARG A 155 13.79 5.69 6.01
CA ARG A 155 15.24 5.48 5.82
C ARG A 155 15.60 5.62 4.34
N ASP A 156 14.84 4.98 3.45
CA ASP A 156 15.08 5.05 2.01
C ASP A 156 15.04 6.48 1.49
N LEU A 157 14.08 7.28 1.97
CA LEU A 157 13.96 8.71 1.65
C LEU A 157 15.18 9.51 2.11
N LEU A 158 15.64 9.31 3.36
CA LEU A 158 16.84 9.98 3.87
C LEU A 158 18.11 9.58 3.08
N ILE A 159 18.23 8.30 2.72
CA ILE A 159 19.34 7.79 1.89
C ILE A 159 19.29 8.38 0.48
N ALA A 160 18.08 8.52 -0.10
CA ALA A 160 17.88 9.12 -1.41
C ALA A 160 18.20 10.63 -1.41
N GLU A 161 17.79 11.37 -0.38
CA GLU A 161 18.16 12.78 -0.18
C GLU A 161 19.67 12.94 0.00
N GLU A 162 20.33 12.10 0.80
CA GLU A 162 21.79 12.13 0.98
C GLU A 162 22.54 11.83 -0.33
N LYS A 163 22.07 10.86 -1.13
CA LYS A 163 22.63 10.54 -2.46
C LYS A 163 22.35 11.66 -3.48
N LYS A 164 21.20 12.34 -3.40
CA LYS A 164 20.88 13.51 -4.22
C LYS A 164 21.82 14.67 -3.91
N ILE A 165 22.01 15.00 -2.63
CA ILE A 165 22.91 16.07 -2.18
C ILE A 165 24.37 15.73 -2.52
N ALA A 166 24.77 14.45 -2.45
CA ALA A 166 26.10 14.02 -2.90
C ALA A 166 26.30 14.30 -4.41
N ARG A 167 25.34 13.90 -5.25
CA ARG A 167 25.34 14.16 -6.69
C ARG A 167 25.32 15.66 -7.03
N GLU A 168 24.54 16.45 -6.30
CA GLU A 168 24.51 17.92 -6.43
C GLU A 168 25.89 18.52 -6.13
N ARG A 169 26.57 18.06 -5.06
CA ARG A 169 27.95 18.48 -4.73
C ARG A 169 29.03 17.93 -5.67
N GLU A 170 28.77 16.86 -6.40
CA GLU A 170 29.65 16.37 -7.46
C GLU A 170 29.49 17.23 -8.72
N ALA A 171 28.26 17.61 -9.08
CA ALA A 171 27.98 18.51 -10.20
C ALA A 171 28.43 19.97 -9.94
N GLU A 172 28.24 20.49 -8.73
CA GLU A 172 28.77 21.78 -8.26
C GLU A 172 30.26 21.68 -7.85
N GLY A 173 30.85 20.48 -7.94
CA GLY A 173 32.16 20.16 -7.38
C GLY A 173 33.30 20.98 -7.97
N ASP A 174 33.21 21.31 -9.25
CA ASP A 174 34.20 22.11 -9.98
C ASP A 174 34.15 23.60 -9.60
N GLU A 175 32.99 24.14 -9.21
CA GLU A 175 32.82 25.55 -8.80
C GLU A 175 33.19 25.81 -7.32
N PHE A 176 33.29 24.75 -6.53
CA PHE A 176 33.55 24.79 -5.08
C PHE A 176 34.76 23.95 -4.65
N ALA A 177 35.61 23.52 -5.59
CA ALA A 177 36.83 22.76 -5.34
C ALA A 177 37.81 23.49 -4.38
N ASP A 178 37.98 24.80 -4.57
CA ASP A 178 38.88 25.66 -3.78
C ASP A 178 38.34 26.04 -2.39
N LYS A 179 37.12 25.62 -2.03
CA LYS A 179 36.44 26.03 -0.78
C LYS A 179 36.39 24.87 0.21
N GLU A 180 36.68 25.15 1.48
CA GLU A 180 36.74 24.14 2.53
C GLU A 180 35.37 23.48 2.81
N LYS A 181 35.34 22.15 2.80
CA LYS A 181 34.11 21.34 2.96
C LYS A 181 33.81 21.07 4.45
N PHE A 182 33.07 21.96 5.09
CA PHE A 182 32.68 21.82 6.50
C PHE A 182 31.52 20.83 6.69
N VAL A 183 31.80 19.69 7.33
CA VAL A 183 30.79 18.66 7.67
C VAL A 183 30.59 18.59 9.18
N THR A 184 29.37 18.84 9.64
CA THR A 184 29.03 18.83 11.07
C THR A 184 29.20 17.44 11.69
N ALA A 185 29.55 17.38 12.98
CA ALA A 185 29.71 16.11 13.69
C ALA A 185 28.41 15.28 13.77
N ALA A 186 27.24 15.93 13.66
CA ALA A 186 25.95 15.25 13.56
C ALA A 186 25.79 14.55 12.20
N TYR A 187 26.11 15.22 11.09
CA TYR A 187 26.02 14.65 9.75
C TYR A 187 27.01 13.48 9.56
N LYS A 188 28.24 13.58 10.07
CA LYS A 188 29.20 12.45 10.07
C LYS A 188 28.63 11.21 10.78
N LYS A 189 28.01 11.41 11.95
CA LYS A 189 27.34 10.33 12.71
C LYS A 189 26.10 9.79 12.00
N GLN A 190 25.38 10.59 11.23
CA GLN A 190 24.25 10.16 10.41
C GLN A 190 24.72 9.29 9.23
N GLN A 191 25.71 9.77 8.47
CA GLN A 191 26.32 9.04 7.38
C GLN A 191 26.93 7.70 7.83
N GLU A 192 27.63 7.66 8.97
CA GLU A 192 28.12 6.41 9.56
C GLU A 192 27.01 5.44 9.96
N LYS A 193 25.88 5.94 10.51
CA LYS A 193 24.74 5.09 10.85
C LYS A 193 24.07 4.53 9.61
N ASN A 194 23.83 5.36 8.60
CA ASN A 194 23.22 4.94 7.35
C ASN A 194 24.09 3.91 6.64
N ARG A 195 25.41 4.16 6.55
CA ARG A 195 26.37 3.18 6.01
C ARG A 195 26.38 1.86 6.77
N ARG A 196 26.33 1.88 8.12
CA ARG A 196 26.25 0.63 8.91
C ARG A 196 24.95 -0.12 8.66
N ILE A 197 23.83 0.59 8.49
CA ILE A 197 22.53 -0.01 8.16
C ILE A 197 22.56 -0.59 6.75
N GLU A 198 23.07 0.13 5.73
CA GLU A 198 23.25 -0.38 4.37
C GLU A 198 24.17 -1.62 4.35
N GLU A 199 25.27 -1.63 5.11
CA GLU A 199 26.17 -2.78 5.22
C GLU A 199 25.52 -3.98 5.96
N GLU A 200 24.61 -3.74 6.91
CA GLU A 200 23.87 -4.77 7.63
C GLU A 200 22.72 -5.35 6.78
N GLU A 201 21.93 -4.50 6.12
CA GLU A 201 20.88 -4.92 5.19
C GLU A 201 21.46 -5.63 3.98
N LYS A 202 22.58 -5.17 3.40
CA LYS A 202 23.26 -5.88 2.31
C LYS A 202 23.77 -7.25 2.74
N LYS A 203 24.36 -7.40 3.94
CA LYS A 203 24.75 -8.72 4.47
C LYS A 203 23.54 -9.63 4.68
N ARG A 204 22.44 -9.08 5.19
CA ARG A 204 21.19 -9.79 5.38
C ARG A 204 20.57 -10.23 4.05
N GLU A 205 20.54 -9.36 3.05
CA GLU A 205 20.11 -9.67 1.70
C GLU A 205 21.00 -10.73 1.06
N GLU A 206 22.32 -10.64 1.19
CA GLU A 206 23.23 -11.68 0.73
C GLU A 206 22.97 -13.04 1.41
N GLU A 207 22.65 -13.05 2.71
CA GLU A 207 22.26 -14.26 3.43
C GLU A 207 20.89 -14.79 2.99
N GLU A 208 19.89 -13.92 2.82
CA GLU A 208 18.54 -14.28 2.35
C GLU A 208 18.56 -14.73 0.88
N ALA A 209 19.46 -14.20 0.05
CA ALA A 209 19.72 -14.66 -1.31
C ALA A 209 20.45 -16.01 -1.32
N LYS A 210 21.45 -16.22 -0.43
CA LYS A 210 22.13 -17.52 -0.27
C LYS A 210 21.15 -18.61 0.21
N LYS A 211 20.31 -18.31 1.21
CA LYS A 211 19.25 -19.21 1.73
C LYS A 211 18.11 -19.40 0.71
N GLY A 212 17.74 -18.34 0.01
CA GLY A 212 16.66 -18.29 -0.97
C GLY A 212 16.91 -19.09 -2.24
N LYS A 213 18.16 -19.54 -2.50
CA LYS A 213 18.50 -20.47 -3.60
C LYS A 213 17.89 -21.88 -3.42
N ALA A 214 17.37 -22.22 -2.23
CA ALA A 214 16.78 -23.52 -1.93
C ALA A 214 15.23 -23.55 -1.94
N GLY A 215 14.54 -22.46 -2.30
CA GLY A 215 13.12 -22.25 -1.98
C GLY A 215 12.10 -22.33 -3.14
N GLY A 216 11.77 -23.54 -3.61
CA GLY A 216 10.54 -23.79 -4.41
C GLY A 216 10.41 -23.06 -5.75
N MET A 217 9.19 -22.99 -6.29
CA MET A 217 8.91 -22.40 -7.61
C MET A 217 9.24 -20.90 -7.68
N SER A 218 9.07 -20.15 -6.60
CA SER A 218 9.41 -18.72 -6.56
C SER A 218 10.92 -18.46 -6.70
N ALA A 219 11.77 -19.33 -6.13
CA ALA A 219 13.21 -19.26 -6.35
C ALA A 219 13.59 -19.58 -7.81
N PHE A 220 12.88 -20.50 -8.47
CA PHE A 220 13.06 -20.77 -9.90
C PHE A 220 12.69 -19.56 -10.77
N TYR A 221 11.54 -18.92 -10.53
CA TYR A 221 11.17 -17.70 -11.27
C TYR A 221 12.15 -16.55 -11.04
N ARG A 222 12.63 -16.35 -9.80
CA ARG A 222 13.69 -15.35 -9.54
C ARG A 222 14.98 -15.72 -10.28
N GLN A 223 15.44 -16.97 -10.22
CA GLN A 223 16.63 -17.41 -10.96
C GLN A 223 16.49 -17.28 -12.48
N LEU A 224 15.29 -17.40 -13.05
CA LEU A 224 15.04 -17.15 -14.46
C LEU A 224 15.22 -15.66 -14.78
N LEU A 225 14.59 -14.78 -14.00
CA LEU A 225 14.75 -13.33 -14.11
C LEU A 225 16.20 -12.89 -13.92
N ASP A 226 16.89 -13.39 -12.87
CA ASP A 226 18.32 -13.14 -12.62
C ASP A 226 19.19 -13.47 -13.84
N ARG A 227 18.84 -14.52 -14.61
CA ARG A 227 19.58 -14.94 -15.82
C ARG A 227 19.22 -14.13 -17.06
N ASP A 228 17.97 -13.71 -17.20
CA ASP A 228 17.56 -12.85 -18.31
C ASP A 228 18.06 -11.41 -18.11
N GLU A 229 18.16 -10.92 -16.87
CA GLU A 229 18.87 -9.68 -16.50
C GLU A 229 20.37 -9.78 -16.79
N GLN A 230 21.02 -10.90 -16.46
CA GLN A 230 22.44 -11.13 -16.80
C GLN A 230 22.67 -11.07 -18.32
N ARG A 231 21.83 -11.76 -19.11
CA ARG A 231 21.89 -11.72 -20.58
C ARG A 231 21.67 -10.32 -21.13
N HIS A 232 20.72 -9.57 -20.57
CA HIS A 232 20.47 -8.19 -20.96
C HIS A 232 21.70 -7.31 -20.65
N ALA A 233 22.25 -7.40 -19.44
CA ALA A 233 23.46 -6.67 -19.04
C ALA A 233 24.70 -7.04 -19.88
N GLU A 234 24.85 -8.31 -20.28
CA GLU A 234 25.87 -8.75 -21.23
C GLU A 234 25.67 -8.13 -22.61
N SER A 235 24.42 -8.09 -23.11
CA SER A 235 24.11 -7.48 -24.42
C SER A 235 24.32 -5.96 -24.44
N VAL A 236 23.96 -5.26 -23.36
CA VAL A 236 24.21 -3.81 -23.21
C VAL A 236 25.71 -3.53 -23.13
N LYS A 237 26.47 -4.30 -22.34
CA LYS A 237 27.94 -4.16 -22.28
C LYS A 237 28.60 -4.44 -23.62
N ALA A 238 28.14 -5.46 -24.35
CA ALA A 238 28.66 -5.73 -25.70
C ALA A 238 28.36 -4.58 -26.66
N ALA A 239 27.17 -3.97 -26.57
CA ALA A 239 26.84 -2.77 -27.35
C ALA A 239 27.68 -1.55 -26.94
N GLU A 240 27.88 -1.32 -25.64
CA GLU A 240 28.76 -0.26 -25.11
C GLU A 240 30.23 -0.46 -25.52
N GLU A 241 30.73 -1.70 -25.52
CA GLU A 241 32.08 -2.02 -26.00
C GLU A 241 32.19 -1.84 -27.52
N MET A 242 31.18 -2.19 -28.30
CA MET A 242 31.14 -1.91 -29.74
C MET A 242 31.11 -0.41 -30.04
N THR A 243 30.30 0.38 -29.32
CA THR A 243 30.25 1.84 -29.51
C THR A 243 31.54 2.52 -29.05
N LYS A 244 32.18 2.04 -27.98
CA LYS A 244 33.46 2.55 -27.50
C LYS A 244 34.64 2.17 -28.41
N ASN A 245 34.57 1.00 -29.03
CA ASN A 245 35.55 0.55 -30.01
C ASN A 245 35.34 1.19 -31.40
N SER A 246 34.12 1.64 -31.73
CA SER A 246 33.87 2.51 -32.89
C SER A 246 34.29 3.95 -32.62
N SER A 247 34.02 4.51 -31.44
CA SER A 247 34.42 5.86 -31.04
C SER A 247 35.93 6.02 -30.73
N THR A 248 36.71 4.94 -30.82
CA THR A 248 38.18 4.98 -30.83
C THR A 248 38.78 4.72 -32.22
N LYS A 249 37.91 4.57 -33.23
CA LYS A 249 38.24 4.56 -34.66
C LYS A 249 37.63 5.78 -35.37
N ASP A 250 37.92 6.97 -34.87
CA ASP A 250 37.72 8.18 -35.68
C ASP A 250 38.79 8.26 -36.78
N GLY A 251 38.34 7.95 -37.99
CA GLY A 251 39.18 7.78 -39.17
C GLY A 251 38.37 7.67 -40.47
N ALA A 252 37.31 8.48 -40.58
CA ALA A 252 36.49 8.78 -41.76
C ALA A 252 35.84 7.59 -42.53
N ASP A 253 34.50 7.51 -42.48
CA ASP A 253 33.64 7.61 -43.68
C ASP A 253 32.17 7.87 -43.27
N GLU A 254 31.34 8.39 -44.19
CA GLU A 254 29.88 8.53 -43.96
C GLU A 254 29.16 7.17 -43.89
N PRO A 255 28.04 7.07 -43.14
CA PRO A 255 27.25 5.86 -43.04
C PRO A 255 26.15 5.81 -44.10
N ASP A 256 26.44 5.27 -45.29
CA ASP A 256 25.41 4.64 -46.12
C ASP A 256 25.99 3.60 -47.10
N ALA A 257 25.19 2.58 -47.43
CA ALA A 257 25.40 1.59 -48.50
C ALA A 257 26.60 0.59 -48.45
N LYS A 258 27.18 0.24 -47.29
CA LYS A 258 28.22 -0.83 -47.20
C LYS A 258 27.89 -2.07 -46.34
N GLU A 259 26.87 -2.03 -45.48
CA GLU A 259 26.55 -3.18 -44.61
C GLU A 259 25.91 -4.36 -45.37
N GLU A 260 25.10 -4.09 -46.41
CA GLU A 260 24.46 -5.14 -47.22
C GLU A 260 25.50 -5.98 -48.02
N ASP A 261 26.59 -5.34 -48.46
CA ASP A 261 27.65 -5.93 -49.27
C ASP A 261 28.48 -6.98 -48.50
N ASP A 262 28.71 -6.77 -47.21
CA ASP A 262 29.45 -7.72 -46.37
C ASP A 262 28.55 -8.85 -45.88
N ASP A 263 27.27 -8.57 -45.58
CA ASP A 263 26.28 -9.59 -45.25
C ASP A 263 26.03 -10.58 -46.40
N ASP A 264 25.96 -10.10 -47.65
CA ASP A 264 25.79 -10.96 -48.82
C ASP A 264 27.05 -11.82 -49.09
N LYS A 265 28.27 -11.29 -48.88
CA LYS A 265 29.53 -12.08 -48.96
C LYS A 265 29.60 -13.17 -47.89
N VAL A 266 29.17 -12.87 -46.66
CA VAL A 266 29.10 -13.86 -45.56
C VAL A 266 28.04 -14.93 -45.85
N GLN A 267 26.89 -14.55 -46.41
CA GLN A 267 25.86 -15.48 -46.88
C GLN A 267 26.38 -16.39 -48.02
N ALA A 268 27.15 -15.84 -48.97
CA ALA A 268 27.79 -16.58 -50.06
C ALA A 268 28.77 -17.65 -49.55
N ALA A 269 29.64 -17.28 -48.61
CA ALA A 269 30.58 -18.22 -47.98
C ALA A 269 29.84 -19.34 -47.24
N ARG A 270 28.73 -19.01 -46.57
CA ARG A 270 27.87 -19.99 -45.89
C ARG A 270 27.15 -20.93 -46.87
N ALA A 271 26.70 -20.44 -48.03
CA ALA A 271 26.13 -21.28 -49.09
C ALA A 271 27.15 -22.29 -49.63
N ARG A 272 28.36 -21.83 -49.97
CA ARG A 272 29.45 -22.70 -50.45
C ARG A 272 29.79 -23.79 -49.43
N ALA A 273 29.94 -23.44 -48.15
CA ALA A 273 30.20 -24.39 -47.07
C ALA A 273 29.02 -25.32 -46.72
N LEU A 274 27.81 -25.05 -47.22
CA LEU A 274 26.66 -25.96 -47.16
C LEU A 274 26.60 -26.87 -48.40
N ASN A 275 26.97 -26.37 -49.57
CA ASN A 275 27.08 -27.16 -50.80
C ASN A 275 28.18 -28.24 -50.69
N GLU A 276 29.33 -27.91 -50.10
CA GLU A 276 30.37 -28.88 -49.73
C GLU A 276 29.86 -29.98 -48.77
N LYS A 277 28.80 -29.69 -48.00
CA LYS A 277 28.17 -30.62 -47.05
C LYS A 277 26.94 -31.32 -47.64
N GLY A 278 26.71 -31.21 -48.95
CA GLY A 278 25.65 -31.89 -49.68
C GLY A 278 24.27 -31.21 -49.64
N ALA A 279 24.19 -29.93 -49.25
CA ALA A 279 23.04 -29.11 -49.59
C ALA A 279 23.09 -28.68 -51.07
N SER A 280 21.96 -28.29 -51.65
CA SER A 280 21.88 -27.63 -52.95
C SER A 280 21.39 -26.20 -52.74
N VAL A 281 22.31 -25.26 -52.64
CA VAL A 281 22.05 -23.81 -52.54
C VAL A 281 22.59 -23.13 -53.79
N ASP A 282 21.70 -22.55 -54.59
CA ASP A 282 22.08 -21.88 -55.84
C ASP A 282 22.65 -20.47 -55.56
N VAL A 283 23.80 -20.17 -56.17
CA VAL A 283 24.55 -18.91 -55.99
C VAL A 283 24.86 -18.32 -57.36
N ASN A 284 24.55 -17.04 -57.55
CA ASN A 284 24.82 -16.29 -58.78
C ASN A 284 26.32 -16.05 -59.01
N GLU A 285 26.69 -15.65 -60.23
CA GLU A 285 28.08 -15.30 -60.60
C GLU A 285 28.62 -14.14 -59.75
N ASP A 286 27.76 -13.18 -59.37
CA ASP A 286 28.07 -12.08 -58.45
C ASP A 286 28.19 -12.51 -56.97
N GLY A 287 28.07 -13.80 -56.67
CA GLY A 287 28.20 -14.37 -55.33
C GLY A 287 26.93 -14.32 -54.47
N GLN A 288 25.87 -13.63 -54.89
CA GLN A 288 24.61 -13.58 -54.14
C GLN A 288 23.85 -14.91 -54.18
N VAL A 289 23.21 -15.26 -53.07
CA VAL A 289 22.39 -16.49 -52.96
C VAL A 289 21.00 -16.25 -53.52
N VAL A 290 20.62 -17.01 -54.56
CA VAL A 290 19.40 -16.81 -55.35
C VAL A 290 18.13 -16.92 -54.49
N ASP A 291 18.12 -17.88 -53.58
CA ASP A 291 16.94 -18.20 -52.77
C ASP A 291 17.35 -18.34 -51.30
N LYS A 292 17.31 -17.21 -50.57
CA LYS A 292 17.78 -17.10 -49.17
C LYS A 292 17.12 -18.13 -48.22
N ARG A 293 15.97 -18.71 -48.59
CA ARG A 293 15.30 -19.81 -47.87
C ARG A 293 16.13 -21.10 -47.80
N GLN A 294 16.98 -21.36 -48.80
CA GLN A 294 17.81 -22.56 -48.86
C GLN A 294 18.99 -22.51 -47.86
N LEU A 295 19.42 -21.30 -47.45
CA LEU A 295 20.37 -21.10 -46.34
C LEU A 295 19.76 -21.37 -44.96
N LEU A 296 18.44 -21.24 -44.81
CA LEU A 296 17.75 -21.60 -43.58
C LEU A 296 17.68 -23.13 -43.48
N ARG A 297 18.71 -23.72 -42.85
CA ARG A 297 18.73 -25.12 -42.40
C ARG A 297 17.35 -25.45 -41.81
N GLY A 298 16.65 -26.41 -42.44
CA GLY A 298 15.30 -26.82 -42.05
C GLY A 298 15.20 -27.28 -40.60
N GLY A 299 14.97 -26.34 -39.69
CA GLY A 299 14.95 -26.52 -38.24
C GLY A 299 13.60 -26.97 -37.69
N LEU A 300 12.78 -27.61 -38.52
CA LEU A 300 11.50 -28.18 -38.12
C LEU A 300 11.52 -29.68 -38.43
N ASN A 301 11.84 -30.48 -37.41
CA ASN A 301 11.76 -31.93 -37.46
C ASN A 301 10.28 -32.37 -37.49
N LEU A 302 9.62 -32.18 -38.62
CA LEU A 302 8.40 -32.92 -38.94
C LEU A 302 8.81 -34.27 -39.50
N ASP A 303 8.64 -35.31 -38.69
CA ASP A 303 8.89 -36.70 -39.12
C ASP A 303 7.95 -37.08 -40.27
N LEU A 304 8.44 -36.88 -41.50
CA LEU A 304 7.78 -37.27 -42.73
C LEU A 304 7.73 -38.80 -42.82
N LYS A 305 6.69 -39.37 -42.22
CA LYS A 305 6.32 -40.79 -42.34
C LYS A 305 6.34 -41.20 -43.82
N LYS A 306 7.24 -42.13 -44.15
CA LYS A 306 7.25 -42.84 -45.43
C LYS A 306 5.84 -43.32 -45.79
N LYS A 307 5.32 -42.87 -46.93
CA LYS A 307 4.36 -43.65 -47.72
C LYS A 307 5.09 -44.20 -48.94
N THR A 308 4.98 -45.50 -49.12
CA THR A 308 5.55 -46.24 -50.26
C THR A 308 4.81 -45.91 -51.55
N ALA A 309 5.49 -46.11 -52.68
CA ALA A 309 5.04 -45.68 -54.00
C ALA A 309 3.81 -46.45 -54.52
N ALA A 310 2.96 -45.75 -55.27
CA ALA A 310 2.07 -46.31 -56.27
C ALA A 310 1.96 -45.33 -57.46
N GLN A 311 1.94 -45.90 -58.66
CA GLN A 311 2.28 -45.30 -59.95
C GLN A 311 1.33 -44.22 -60.50
N GLN A 312 1.95 -43.22 -61.13
CA GLN A 312 1.73 -42.71 -62.50
C GLN A 312 0.37 -42.13 -62.99
N GLN A 313 0.53 -41.01 -63.70
CA GLN A 313 -0.28 -40.50 -64.84
C GLN A 313 -1.74 -40.07 -64.62
N ALA A 314 -1.96 -38.74 -64.66
CA ALA A 314 -3.05 -38.15 -65.44
C ALA A 314 -2.74 -36.67 -65.79
N GLN A 315 -2.53 -36.37 -67.08
CA GLN A 315 -2.77 -35.02 -67.60
C GLN A 315 -4.26 -34.91 -67.95
N ARG A 316 -4.97 -33.85 -67.50
CA ARG A 316 -5.90 -33.02 -68.32
C ARG A 316 -6.75 -32.03 -67.50
N LYS A 317 -6.65 -30.77 -67.93
CA LYS A 317 -7.61 -29.64 -67.87
C LYS A 317 -8.14 -29.14 -66.51
N PRO A 318 -8.23 -27.80 -66.32
CA PRO A 318 -9.02 -27.21 -65.24
C PRO A 318 -10.52 -27.27 -65.59
N ALA A 319 -11.36 -27.42 -64.58
CA ALA A 319 -12.79 -27.21 -64.65
C ALA A 319 -13.22 -26.37 -63.45
N GLU A 320 -13.93 -25.28 -63.70
CA GLU A 320 -14.38 -24.33 -62.68
C GLU A 320 -15.28 -25.02 -61.65
N ARG A 321 -15.01 -24.74 -60.37
CA ARG A 321 -15.95 -25.01 -59.28
C ARG A 321 -16.00 -23.81 -58.35
N GLU A 322 -17.17 -23.18 -58.37
CA GLU A 322 -17.62 -22.13 -57.45
C GLU A 322 -17.24 -22.42 -55.99
N PRO A 323 -16.76 -21.43 -55.22
CA PRO A 323 -16.49 -21.59 -53.81
C PRO A 323 -17.82 -21.63 -53.03
N LYS A 324 -18.25 -22.81 -52.60
CA LYS A 324 -19.29 -22.90 -51.57
C LYS A 324 -18.69 -22.54 -50.22
N ASP A 325 -19.04 -21.36 -49.72
CA ASP A 325 -18.72 -20.92 -48.37
C ASP A 325 -19.31 -21.87 -47.32
N SER A 326 -18.47 -22.78 -46.84
CA SER A 326 -18.68 -23.53 -45.61
C SER A 326 -17.53 -23.24 -44.64
N HIS A 327 -17.33 -21.96 -44.32
CA HIS A 327 -16.45 -21.49 -43.25
C HIS A 327 -16.99 -21.89 -41.87
N ALA A 328 -17.06 -23.21 -41.61
CA ALA A 328 -17.12 -23.71 -40.25
C ALA A 328 -15.80 -23.32 -39.57
N PRO A 329 -15.79 -22.45 -38.55
CA PRO A 329 -14.54 -21.98 -37.95
C PRO A 329 -13.82 -23.19 -37.35
N SER A 330 -12.61 -23.42 -37.84
CA SER A 330 -11.67 -24.41 -37.31
C SER A 330 -11.60 -24.30 -35.79
N GLN A 331 -11.31 -25.42 -35.10
CA GLN A 331 -11.09 -25.47 -33.65
C GLN A 331 -10.13 -24.35 -33.16
N ALA A 332 -9.16 -23.94 -33.99
CA ALA A 332 -8.29 -22.78 -33.73
C ALA A 332 -9.06 -21.45 -33.65
N GLY A 333 -9.91 -21.15 -34.64
CA GLY A 333 -10.71 -19.92 -34.69
C GLY A 333 -11.75 -19.82 -33.57
N ARG A 334 -12.35 -20.94 -33.16
CA ARG A 334 -13.22 -20.97 -31.96
C ARG A 334 -12.46 -20.65 -30.67
N ARG A 335 -11.20 -21.10 -30.55
CA ARG A 335 -10.33 -20.77 -29.41
C ARG A 335 -9.86 -19.30 -29.44
N GLN A 336 -9.61 -18.74 -30.63
CA GLN A 336 -9.30 -17.31 -30.79
C GLN A 336 -10.51 -16.45 -30.39
N ALA A 337 -11.70 -16.73 -30.93
CA ALA A 337 -12.92 -16.01 -30.57
C ALA A 337 -13.28 -16.08 -29.06
N MET A 338 -12.96 -17.20 -28.39
CA MET A 338 -13.09 -17.29 -26.92
C MET A 338 -12.09 -16.41 -26.18
N ARG A 339 -10.82 -16.36 -26.63
CA ARG A 339 -9.79 -15.48 -26.05
C ARG A 339 -10.10 -14.01 -26.29
N GLU A 340 -10.57 -13.64 -27.47
CA GLU A 340 -10.99 -12.26 -27.81
C GLU A 340 -12.16 -11.79 -26.94
N ARG A 341 -13.10 -12.68 -26.61
CA ARG A 341 -14.19 -12.37 -25.66
C ARG A 341 -13.66 -12.19 -24.23
N GLN A 342 -12.71 -13.02 -23.81
CA GLN A 342 -12.06 -12.89 -22.50
C GLN A 342 -11.17 -11.64 -22.40
N SER A 343 -10.42 -11.31 -23.45
CA SER A 343 -9.58 -10.11 -23.48
C SER A 343 -10.45 -8.85 -23.48
N ARG A 344 -11.52 -8.79 -24.30
CA ARG A 344 -12.47 -7.67 -24.28
C ARG A 344 -13.16 -7.49 -22.93
N MET A 345 -13.47 -8.58 -22.22
CA MET A 345 -14.04 -8.48 -20.86
C MET A 345 -13.03 -7.88 -19.86
N MET A 346 -11.75 -8.26 -19.93
CA MET A 346 -10.72 -7.65 -19.07
C MET A 346 -10.38 -6.21 -19.48
N GLU A 347 -10.39 -5.92 -20.78
CA GLU A 347 -10.21 -4.58 -21.35
C GLU A 347 -11.35 -3.66 -20.92
N GLU A 348 -12.61 -4.12 -20.96
CA GLU A 348 -13.77 -3.36 -20.48
C GLU A 348 -13.70 -3.13 -18.96
N GLN A 349 -13.28 -4.13 -18.16
CA GLN A 349 -13.06 -3.95 -16.71
C GLN A 349 -11.96 -2.92 -16.41
N LEU A 350 -10.89 -2.92 -17.21
CA LEU A 350 -9.80 -1.95 -17.08
C LEU A 350 -10.23 -0.56 -17.55
N GLU A 351 -10.99 -0.46 -18.64
CA GLU A 351 -11.55 0.82 -19.12
C GLU A 351 -12.55 1.40 -18.10
N GLN A 352 -13.39 0.55 -17.48
CA GLN A 352 -14.29 0.96 -16.40
C GLN A 352 -13.53 1.44 -15.15
N SER A 353 -12.43 0.78 -14.76
CA SER A 353 -11.63 1.22 -13.62
C SER A 353 -10.87 2.52 -13.92
N MET A 354 -10.36 2.69 -15.14
CA MET A 354 -9.73 3.92 -15.61
C MET A 354 -10.73 5.08 -15.66
N LYS A 355 -11.94 4.88 -16.19
CA LYS A 355 -13.01 5.90 -16.20
C LYS A 355 -13.37 6.35 -14.78
N ARG A 356 -13.61 5.41 -13.86
CA ARG A 356 -13.84 5.74 -12.44
C ARG A 356 -12.68 6.52 -11.83
N ALA A 357 -11.43 6.15 -12.13
CA ALA A 357 -10.25 6.89 -11.66
C ALA A 357 -10.19 8.32 -12.22
N TYR A 358 -10.58 8.55 -13.48
CA TYR A 358 -10.69 9.89 -14.06
C TYR A 358 -11.81 10.71 -13.41
N ASP A 359 -13.01 10.14 -13.23
CA ASP A 359 -14.13 10.80 -12.56
C ASP A 359 -13.78 11.18 -11.10
N ASP A 360 -13.10 10.28 -10.39
CA ASP A 360 -12.53 10.49 -9.06
C ASP A 360 -11.48 11.61 -9.02
N GLU A 361 -10.65 11.73 -10.06
CA GLU A 361 -9.69 12.83 -10.17
C GLU A 361 -10.37 14.16 -10.47
N GLU A 362 -11.38 14.18 -11.34
CA GLU A 362 -12.14 15.40 -11.67
C GLU A 362 -12.92 15.91 -10.47
N THR A 363 -13.59 15.04 -9.72
CA THR A 363 -14.28 15.41 -8.47
C THR A 363 -13.31 16.00 -7.45
N LYS A 364 -12.16 15.34 -7.20
CA LYS A 364 -11.09 15.85 -6.32
C LYS A 364 -10.54 17.20 -6.80
N LYS A 365 -10.32 17.39 -8.10
CA LYS A 365 -9.90 18.69 -8.69
C LYS A 365 -10.96 19.77 -8.44
N GLN A 366 -12.24 19.48 -8.66
CA GLN A 366 -13.32 20.42 -8.36
C GLN A 366 -13.45 20.75 -6.87
N GLU A 367 -13.23 19.77 -5.98
CA GLU A 367 -13.20 20.01 -4.53
C GLU A 367 -12.02 20.88 -4.10
N LEU A 368 -10.83 20.64 -4.63
CA LEU A 368 -9.65 21.51 -4.41
C LEU A 368 -9.88 22.93 -4.96
N GLU A 369 -10.57 23.06 -6.08
CA GLU A 369 -11.01 24.36 -6.59
C GLU A 369 -12.05 25.04 -5.68
N ARG A 370 -13.06 24.31 -5.18
CA ARG A 370 -14.03 24.86 -4.22
C ARG A 370 -13.37 25.22 -2.88
N ALA A 371 -12.40 24.42 -2.42
CA ALA A 371 -11.63 24.67 -1.20
C ALA A 371 -10.68 25.87 -1.34
N SER A 372 -10.03 26.04 -2.49
CA SER A 372 -9.20 27.23 -2.75
C SER A 372 -10.04 28.50 -2.94
N LYS A 373 -11.19 28.42 -3.64
CA LYS A 373 -12.13 29.54 -3.82
C LYS A 373 -12.85 29.96 -2.53
N SER A 374 -13.00 29.06 -1.55
CA SER A 374 -13.62 29.36 -0.24
C SER A 374 -12.62 29.76 0.86
N ARG A 375 -11.33 29.44 0.69
CA ARG A 375 -10.26 29.93 1.56
C ARG A 375 -9.92 31.38 1.21
N LYS A 376 -10.21 32.29 2.16
CA LYS A 376 -9.82 33.70 2.08
C LYS A 376 -8.32 33.81 1.85
N THR A 377 -7.93 34.51 0.80
CA THR A 377 -6.51 34.73 0.46
C THR A 377 -5.84 35.64 1.50
N GLU A 378 -4.52 35.56 1.63
CA GLU A 378 -3.78 36.41 2.58
C GLU A 378 -3.95 37.91 2.27
N GLY A 379 -4.16 38.26 0.99
CA GLY A 379 -4.50 39.63 0.54
C GLY A 379 -5.89 40.11 0.96
N GLU A 380 -6.89 39.22 1.01
CA GLU A 380 -8.18 39.55 1.60
C GLU A 380 -8.07 39.77 3.11
N ILE A 381 -7.26 38.95 3.80
CA ILE A 381 -7.03 39.07 5.24
C ILE A 381 -6.25 40.36 5.56
N SER A 382 -5.22 40.73 4.78
CA SER A 382 -4.48 41.97 4.97
C SER A 382 -5.34 43.20 4.66
N SER A 383 -6.07 43.23 3.55
CA SER A 383 -6.97 44.35 3.22
C SER A 383 -8.17 44.47 4.17
N ALA A 384 -8.62 43.38 4.79
CA ALA A 384 -9.61 43.42 5.87
C ALA A 384 -9.02 44.02 7.16
N LYS A 385 -7.79 43.62 7.54
CA LYS A 385 -7.05 44.21 8.67
C LYS A 385 -6.78 45.71 8.45
N GLU A 386 -6.37 46.11 7.25
CA GLU A 386 -6.13 47.50 6.89
C GLU A 386 -7.42 48.34 6.96
N ARG A 387 -8.52 47.87 6.36
CA ARG A 387 -9.83 48.52 6.46
C ARG A 387 -10.34 48.63 7.90
N TYR A 388 -10.05 47.64 8.76
CA TYR A 388 -10.35 47.70 10.18
C TYR A 388 -9.49 48.74 10.92
N LEU A 389 -8.19 48.80 10.66
CA LEU A 389 -7.29 49.79 11.24
C LEU A 389 -7.62 51.21 10.77
N ALA A 390 -7.96 51.42 9.50
CA ALA A 390 -8.43 52.69 8.97
C ALA A 390 -9.73 53.15 9.66
N ARG A 391 -10.72 52.25 9.79
CA ARG A 391 -11.97 52.54 10.52
C ARG A 391 -11.71 52.87 11.98
N LYS A 392 -10.76 52.20 12.64
CA LYS A 392 -10.37 52.50 14.02
C LYS A 392 -9.71 53.87 14.14
N ARG A 393 -8.73 54.19 13.28
CA ARG A 393 -8.07 55.51 13.24
C ARG A 393 -9.09 56.64 13.03
N ALA A 394 -9.97 56.50 12.04
CA ALA A 394 -11.03 57.48 11.78
C ALA A 394 -12.01 57.63 12.95
N ALA A 395 -12.34 56.55 13.67
CA ALA A 395 -13.17 56.62 14.88
C ALA A 395 -12.47 57.30 16.06
N ASP A 396 -11.15 57.10 16.21
CA ASP A 396 -10.36 57.75 17.26
C ASP A 396 -10.05 59.23 16.93
N GLU A 397 -9.93 59.57 15.64
CA GLU A 397 -9.87 60.96 15.14
C GLU A 397 -11.21 61.69 15.32
N ALA A 398 -12.34 61.05 14.97
CA ALA A 398 -13.68 61.60 15.18
C ALA A 398 -14.00 61.84 16.66
N LYS A 399 -13.46 61.02 17.58
CA LYS A 399 -13.55 61.28 19.03
C LYS A 399 -12.69 62.46 19.46
N LYS A 400 -11.52 62.66 18.86
CA LYS A 400 -10.65 63.82 19.14
C LYS A 400 -11.26 65.13 18.64
N THR A 401 -11.86 65.14 17.44
CA THR A 401 -12.54 66.32 16.91
C THR A 401 -13.89 66.59 17.60
N GLY A 402 -14.65 65.53 17.91
CA GLY A 402 -15.91 65.64 18.67
C GLY A 402 -15.73 66.08 20.13
N GLY A 403 -14.52 65.95 20.69
CA GLY A 403 -14.17 66.51 21.99
C GLY A 403 -13.78 67.99 21.98
N ALA A 404 -13.74 68.63 20.80
CA ALA A 404 -13.32 70.01 20.61
C ALA A 404 -14.44 70.89 19.98
N ALA A 405 -15.68 70.72 20.46
CA ALA A 405 -16.72 71.72 20.28
C ALA A 405 -16.48 72.86 21.31
N PRO A 406 -16.29 74.13 20.87
CA PRO A 406 -16.05 75.22 21.81
C PRO A 406 -17.31 75.55 22.60
N LEU A 407 -17.16 75.75 23.91
CA LEU A 407 -18.12 76.50 24.72
C LEU A 407 -18.00 77.97 24.33
N GLY A 408 -19.01 78.49 23.62
CA GLY A 408 -19.17 79.88 23.21
C GLY A 408 -20.63 80.21 23.01
#